data_AF-A0A848IJ31-F1
#
_entry.id   AF-A0A848IJ31-F1
#
_cell.length_a   1.000
_cell.length_b   1.000
_cell.length_c   1.000
_cell.angle_alpha   90.00
_cell.angle_beta   90.00
_cell.angle_gamma   90.00
#
_symmetry.space_group_name_H-M   'P 1'
#
loop_
_entity.id
_entity.type
_entity.pdbx_description
1 polymer ?
#
loop_
_entity_poly.entity_id
_entity_poly.type
_entity_poly.pdbx_seq_one_letter_code
_entity_poly.pdbx_strand_id
1 'polypeptide(L)'
;MKLQLTILAFALALSGCADHTARERLGIEDATVLKTGVGASQDEAAGAVNGQWIDTYAPIVSSRTALASLQQRLDQLPGDKDSYFHAKAQCWLDAGQQAWQANDHWGFVEEAIGQTAMITMALENGTPLSAANPALRTVSTVRPDLWKIVNTIKSDPATAQCPPAQQPLACAEVELMQAGHDAWTRSFSNAEKRLPEVQNNLRKSAETALQCSQAKPTSAPEPAAQAPKKITLRADSLFRFNGGNEAAILPAGKQHLDDVVTGLKNVPAIRELKITGYADRLGSDAYNQGLSLQRAQTVRQYLSNHGVTLPITAQGQGSANQLVTCQQTKRDELVRCLAPNRRVEIEFVVGAS
;
A
#
# COMPACT_ATOMS: atom_id res chain seq x y z
N MET A 1 -17.15 -6.84 12.43
CA MET A 1 -16.05 -7.30 11.53
C MET A 1 -16.21 -8.76 11.12
N LYS A 2 -16.43 -9.74 12.04
CA LYS A 2 -16.71 -11.16 11.67
C LYS A 2 -17.75 -11.32 10.54
N LEU A 3 -18.86 -10.58 10.58
CA LEU A 3 -19.92 -10.63 9.55
C LEU A 3 -19.42 -10.30 8.14
N GLN A 4 -18.49 -9.34 7.98
CA GLN A 4 -18.00 -8.94 6.66
C GLN A 4 -17.05 -9.99 6.05
N LEU A 5 -16.11 -10.52 6.83
CA LEU A 5 -15.25 -11.63 6.40
C LEU A 5 -16.07 -12.87 6.05
N THR A 6 -17.11 -13.18 6.82
CA THR A 6 -18.02 -14.29 6.52
C THR A 6 -18.77 -14.06 5.20
N ILE A 7 -19.34 -12.89 4.98
CA ILE A 7 -20.03 -12.56 3.71
C ILE A 7 -19.07 -12.65 2.52
N LEU A 8 -17.83 -12.16 2.68
CA LEU A 8 -16.80 -12.20 1.63
C LEU A 8 -16.36 -13.63 1.29
N ALA A 9 -16.19 -14.48 2.30
CA ALA A 9 -15.87 -15.90 2.09
C ALA A 9 -16.96 -16.62 1.28
N PHE A 10 -18.24 -16.29 1.52
CA PHE A 10 -19.35 -16.83 0.74
C PHE A 10 -19.48 -16.21 -0.66
N ALA A 11 -19.23 -14.91 -0.82
CA ALA A 11 -19.31 -14.22 -2.11
C ALA A 11 -18.26 -14.72 -3.13
N LEU A 12 -17.08 -15.15 -2.66
CA LEU A 12 -16.03 -15.70 -3.50
C LEU A 12 -16.26 -17.16 -3.93
N ALA A 13 -17.31 -17.83 -3.42
CA ALA A 13 -17.65 -19.21 -3.77
C ALA A 13 -18.60 -19.35 -4.97
N LEU A 14 -19.16 -18.23 -5.48
CA LEU A 14 -20.13 -18.22 -6.57
C LEU A 14 -19.50 -17.64 -7.84
N SER A 15 -18.97 -18.50 -8.72
CA SER A 15 -18.59 -18.13 -10.08
C SER A 15 -19.17 -19.14 -11.07
N GLY A 16 -20.31 -18.79 -11.67
CA GLY A 16 -21.04 -19.64 -12.61
C GLY A 16 -21.61 -18.86 -13.80
N CYS A 17 -21.00 -19.11 -14.97
CA CYS A 17 -21.52 -19.07 -16.34
C CYS A 17 -22.45 -17.91 -16.78
N ALA A 18 -21.86 -16.95 -17.51
CA ALA A 18 -22.53 -16.20 -18.58
C ALA A 18 -21.47 -15.76 -19.60
N ASP A 19 -21.75 -15.93 -20.90
CA ASP A 19 -20.83 -15.68 -22.01
C ASP A 19 -20.72 -14.16 -22.29
N HIS A 20 -19.83 -13.50 -21.54
CA HIS A 20 -19.45 -12.09 -21.67
C HIS A 20 -18.01 -12.03 -22.19
N THR A 21 -17.66 -10.98 -22.92
CA THR A 21 -16.27 -10.82 -23.39
C THR A 21 -15.33 -10.67 -22.18
N ALA A 22 -14.19 -11.36 -22.16
CA ALA A 22 -13.25 -11.36 -21.01
C ALA A 22 -12.91 -9.95 -20.49
N ARG A 23 -12.85 -8.98 -21.41
CA ARG A 23 -12.69 -7.55 -21.13
C ARG A 23 -13.75 -6.97 -20.19
N GLU A 24 -15.03 -7.31 -20.40
CA GLU A 24 -16.14 -6.84 -19.55
C GLU A 24 -16.05 -7.47 -18.16
N ARG A 25 -15.73 -8.77 -18.07
CA ARG A 25 -15.58 -9.47 -16.78
C ARG A 25 -14.41 -8.92 -15.96
N LEU A 26 -13.37 -8.40 -16.62
CA LEU A 26 -12.25 -7.75 -15.95
C LEU A 26 -12.58 -6.36 -15.40
N GLY A 27 -13.71 -5.75 -15.77
CA GLY A 27 -14.13 -4.45 -15.25
C GLY A 27 -13.07 -3.35 -15.44
N ILE A 28 -12.38 -3.34 -16.58
CA ILE A 28 -11.31 -2.37 -16.88
C ILE A 28 -11.92 -1.00 -17.12
N GLU A 29 -11.52 -0.02 -16.33
CA GLU A 29 -11.95 1.39 -16.45
C GLU A 29 -10.92 2.27 -17.21
N ASP A 30 -9.72 1.74 -17.44
CA ASP A 30 -8.61 2.45 -18.07
C ASP A 30 -8.84 2.70 -19.56
N ALA A 31 -9.15 3.95 -19.91
CA ALA A 31 -9.44 4.35 -21.29
C ALA A 31 -8.27 4.09 -22.26
N THR A 32 -7.02 4.02 -21.79
CA THR A 32 -5.85 3.76 -22.63
C THR A 32 -5.78 2.30 -23.10
N VAL A 33 -6.22 1.37 -22.23
CA VAL A 33 -6.38 -0.06 -22.56
C VAL A 33 -7.61 -0.29 -23.44
N LEU A 34 -8.68 0.47 -23.20
CA LEU A 34 -9.96 0.28 -23.87
C LEU A 34 -9.99 0.76 -25.33
N LYS A 35 -9.17 1.76 -25.70
CA LYS A 35 -9.10 2.33 -27.07
C LYS A 35 -8.10 1.56 -27.95
N THR A 36 -8.46 1.35 -29.22
CA THR A 36 -7.59 0.76 -30.27
C THR A 36 -7.63 1.59 -31.54
N GLY A 37 -6.63 1.44 -32.41
CA GLY A 37 -6.62 2.04 -33.74
C GLY A 37 -6.18 3.51 -33.77
N VAL A 38 -6.57 4.20 -34.85
CA VAL A 38 -6.20 5.61 -35.10
C VAL A 38 -6.76 6.50 -33.98
N GLY A 39 -5.88 7.24 -33.30
CA GLY A 39 -6.24 8.12 -32.18
C GLY A 39 -6.14 7.48 -30.78
N ALA A 40 -5.67 6.23 -30.67
CA ALA A 40 -5.25 5.68 -29.38
C ALA A 40 -3.97 6.39 -28.89
N SER A 41 -3.95 6.81 -27.62
CA SER A 41 -2.78 7.47 -27.05
C SER A 41 -1.61 6.49 -26.90
N GLN A 42 -0.40 7.00 -27.08
CA GLN A 42 0.87 6.31 -26.84
C GLN A 42 1.76 7.13 -25.90
N ASP A 43 1.14 7.94 -25.03
CA ASP A 43 1.82 8.74 -24.02
C ASP A 43 2.18 7.89 -22.77
N GLU A 44 2.79 8.54 -21.78
CA GLU A 44 3.15 7.87 -20.52
C GLU A 44 1.93 7.32 -19.78
N ALA A 45 0.75 7.95 -19.91
CA ALA A 45 -0.48 7.44 -19.30
C ALA A 45 -0.95 6.14 -19.98
N ALA A 46 -0.66 5.96 -21.26
CA ALA A 46 -0.83 4.70 -21.98
C ALA A 46 0.32 3.68 -21.75
N GLY A 47 1.28 4.01 -20.88
CA GLY A 47 2.39 3.15 -20.49
C GLY A 47 3.64 3.29 -21.37
N ALA A 48 3.81 4.41 -22.10
CA ALA A 48 5.08 4.70 -22.76
C ALA A 48 6.24 4.78 -21.75
N VAL A 49 7.40 4.25 -22.16
CA VAL A 49 8.61 4.28 -21.35
C VAL A 49 9.09 5.73 -21.24
N ASN A 50 9.38 6.18 -20.01
CA ASN A 50 9.94 7.50 -19.74
C ASN A 50 11.37 7.41 -19.16
N GLY A 51 12.06 8.55 -19.07
CA GLY A 51 13.45 8.60 -18.60
C GLY A 51 13.66 8.01 -17.20
N GLN A 52 12.71 8.24 -16.29
CA GLN A 52 12.78 7.69 -14.93
C GLN A 52 12.71 6.16 -14.92
N TRP A 53 11.85 5.56 -15.73
CA TRP A 53 11.76 4.11 -15.88
C TRP A 53 13.07 3.54 -16.42
N ILE A 54 13.63 4.17 -17.46
CA ILE A 54 14.93 3.77 -18.04
C ILE A 54 16.03 3.85 -16.98
N ASP A 55 16.16 4.97 -16.28
CA ASP A 55 17.21 5.14 -15.26
C ASP A 55 17.10 4.11 -14.13
N THR A 56 15.87 3.72 -13.79
CA THR A 56 15.60 2.74 -12.72
C THR A 56 15.98 1.32 -13.14
N TYR A 57 15.67 0.93 -14.38
CA TYR A 57 15.72 -0.48 -14.80
C TYR A 57 16.81 -0.82 -15.83
N ALA A 58 17.37 0.17 -16.55
CA ALA A 58 18.49 -0.03 -17.46
C ALA A 58 19.73 -0.70 -16.83
N PRO A 59 20.03 -0.53 -15.52
CA PRO A 59 21.11 -1.29 -14.88
C PRO A 59 20.87 -2.81 -14.80
N ILE A 60 19.64 -3.30 -15.01
CA ILE A 60 19.32 -4.73 -15.04
C ILE A 60 19.78 -5.32 -16.38
N VAL A 61 21.00 -5.86 -16.39
CA VAL A 61 21.59 -6.48 -17.61
C VAL A 61 21.02 -7.88 -17.88
N SER A 62 20.62 -8.60 -16.83
CA SER A 62 20.05 -9.94 -16.92
C SER A 62 18.96 -10.12 -15.87
N SER A 63 17.70 -10.10 -16.33
CA SER A 63 16.53 -10.27 -15.47
C SER A 63 16.55 -11.64 -14.76
N ARG A 64 17.00 -12.70 -15.44
CA ARG A 64 17.18 -14.03 -14.84
C ARG A 64 18.17 -14.00 -13.66
N THR A 65 19.32 -13.37 -13.85
CA THR A 65 20.34 -13.26 -12.81
C THR A 65 19.85 -12.41 -11.65
N ALA A 66 19.19 -11.28 -11.93
CA ALA A 66 18.62 -10.41 -10.93
C ALA A 66 17.56 -11.12 -10.06
N LEU A 67 16.63 -11.84 -10.69
CA LEU A 67 15.62 -12.64 -9.99
C LEU A 67 16.25 -13.72 -9.11
N ALA A 68 17.24 -14.45 -9.61
CA ALA A 68 17.94 -15.48 -8.84
C ALA A 68 18.72 -14.89 -7.64
N SER A 69 19.40 -13.75 -7.84
CA SER A 69 20.11 -13.06 -6.75
C SER A 69 19.15 -12.51 -5.70
N LEU A 70 17.99 -11.99 -6.09
CA LEU A 70 16.98 -11.49 -5.17
C LEU A 70 16.29 -12.63 -4.39
N GLN A 71 16.03 -13.77 -5.03
CA GLN A 71 15.56 -14.98 -4.33
C GLN A 71 16.53 -15.38 -3.22
N GLN A 72 17.82 -15.51 -3.56
CA GLN A 72 18.84 -15.88 -2.58
C GLN A 72 18.91 -14.87 -1.42
N ARG A 73 18.84 -13.56 -1.70
CA ARG A 73 18.82 -12.52 -0.66
C ARG A 73 17.60 -12.64 0.24
N LEU A 74 16.41 -12.83 -0.35
CA LEU A 74 15.16 -12.97 0.37
C LEU A 74 15.14 -14.22 1.28
N ASP A 75 15.71 -15.34 0.81
CA ASP A 75 15.84 -16.59 1.56
C ASP A 75 16.78 -16.46 2.78
N GLN A 76 17.79 -15.60 2.66
CA GLN A 76 18.83 -15.35 3.67
C GLN A 76 18.45 -14.28 4.70
N LEU A 77 17.30 -13.60 4.55
CA LEU A 77 16.89 -12.57 5.49
C LEU A 77 16.70 -13.12 6.91
N PRO A 78 17.30 -12.47 7.94
CA PRO A 78 17.01 -12.78 9.33
C PRO A 78 15.64 -12.19 9.72
N GLY A 79 14.84 -12.94 10.49
CA GLY A 79 13.55 -12.49 11.00
C GLY A 79 12.36 -13.35 10.57
N ASP A 80 11.16 -12.79 10.72
CA ASP A 80 9.90 -13.48 10.44
C ASP A 80 9.66 -13.63 8.93
N LYS A 81 9.96 -14.83 8.43
CA LYS A 81 9.72 -15.25 7.03
C LYS A 81 8.23 -15.36 6.70
N ASP A 82 7.36 -15.39 7.71
CA ASP A 82 5.92 -15.48 7.53
C ASP A 82 5.25 -14.09 7.53
N SER A 83 6.04 -13.02 7.57
CA SER A 83 5.52 -11.65 7.50
C SER A 83 4.91 -11.33 6.13
N TYR A 84 3.85 -10.51 6.13
CA TYR A 84 3.19 -10.01 4.92
C TYR A 84 4.16 -9.49 3.86
N PHE A 85 5.18 -8.72 4.26
CA PHE A 85 6.12 -8.13 3.30
C PHE A 85 7.14 -9.13 2.76
N HIS A 86 7.59 -10.09 3.56
CA HIS A 86 8.43 -11.18 3.05
C HIS A 86 7.65 -11.99 2.00
N ALA A 87 6.42 -12.39 2.33
CA ALA A 87 5.52 -13.06 1.40
C ALA A 87 5.29 -12.22 0.13
N LYS A 88 5.03 -10.92 0.25
CA LYS A 88 4.81 -10.03 -0.89
C LYS A 88 6.03 -9.94 -1.81
N ALA A 89 7.24 -9.89 -1.26
CA ALA A 89 8.47 -9.95 -2.05
C ALA A 89 8.60 -11.29 -2.80
N GLN A 90 8.27 -12.40 -2.15
CA GLN A 90 8.26 -13.71 -2.79
C GLN A 90 7.23 -13.79 -3.93
N CYS A 91 6.00 -13.32 -3.72
CA CYS A 91 4.98 -13.34 -4.76
C CYS A 91 5.39 -12.46 -5.96
N TRP A 92 6.10 -11.33 -5.74
CA TRP A 92 6.69 -10.53 -6.83
C TRP A 92 7.82 -11.24 -7.56
N LEU A 93 8.70 -11.97 -6.85
CA LEU A 93 9.71 -12.82 -7.48
C LEU A 93 9.07 -13.86 -8.39
N ASP A 94 8.07 -14.57 -7.87
CA ASP A 94 7.37 -15.62 -8.60
C ASP A 94 6.68 -15.04 -9.85
N ALA A 95 6.00 -13.89 -9.73
CA ALA A 95 5.38 -13.20 -10.85
C ALA A 95 6.41 -12.77 -11.92
N GLY A 96 7.56 -12.24 -11.48
CA GLY A 96 8.66 -11.87 -12.37
C GLY A 96 9.28 -13.08 -13.07
N GLN A 97 9.47 -14.20 -12.37
CA GLN A 97 9.94 -15.45 -12.95
C GLN A 97 8.95 -16.02 -13.97
N GLN A 98 7.66 -16.02 -13.66
CA GLN A 98 6.61 -16.46 -14.58
C GLN A 98 6.59 -15.61 -15.85
N ALA A 99 6.64 -14.28 -15.73
CA ALA A 99 6.68 -13.37 -16.88
C ALA A 99 7.94 -13.57 -17.72
N TRP A 100 9.11 -13.76 -17.08
CA TRP A 100 10.34 -14.06 -17.78
C TRP A 100 10.28 -15.41 -18.53
N GLN A 101 9.73 -16.45 -17.90
CA GLN A 101 9.54 -17.77 -18.53
C GLN A 101 8.53 -17.71 -19.69
N ALA A 102 7.54 -16.83 -19.60
CA ALA A 102 6.60 -16.54 -20.68
C ALA A 102 7.20 -15.67 -21.80
N ASN A 103 8.49 -15.30 -21.71
CA ASN A 103 9.17 -14.45 -22.67
C ASN A 103 8.49 -13.07 -22.81
N ASP A 104 8.06 -12.49 -21.68
CA ASP A 104 7.53 -11.14 -21.62
C ASP A 104 8.64 -10.09 -21.77
N HIS A 105 8.44 -9.14 -22.69
CA HIS A 105 9.37 -8.04 -23.00
C HIS A 105 8.73 -6.66 -22.86
N TRP A 106 7.60 -6.57 -22.15
CA TRP A 106 6.85 -5.33 -22.01
C TRP A 106 7.34 -4.46 -20.85
N GLY A 107 8.24 -4.98 -20.02
CA GLY A 107 8.83 -4.28 -18.87
C GLY A 107 8.32 -4.75 -17.51
N PHE A 108 7.40 -5.72 -17.45
CA PHE A 108 6.84 -6.21 -16.18
C PHE A 108 7.87 -6.99 -15.36
N VAL A 109 8.76 -7.72 -16.03
CA VAL A 109 9.85 -8.46 -15.35
C VAL A 109 10.74 -7.49 -14.57
N GLU A 110 11.10 -6.36 -15.17
CA GLU A 110 11.89 -5.30 -14.55
C GLU A 110 11.15 -4.66 -13.38
N GLU A 111 9.85 -4.37 -13.55
CA GLU A 111 9.03 -3.80 -12.49
C GLU A 111 8.87 -4.75 -11.29
N ALA A 112 8.69 -6.05 -11.54
CA ALA A 112 8.65 -7.09 -10.51
C ALA A 112 9.98 -7.25 -9.77
N ILE A 113 11.11 -7.19 -10.49
CA ILE A 113 12.46 -7.12 -9.90
C ILE A 113 12.57 -5.88 -9.01
N GLY A 114 12.09 -4.72 -9.46
CA GLY A 114 12.11 -3.48 -8.68
C GLY A 114 11.29 -3.57 -7.39
N GLN A 115 10.07 -4.12 -7.46
CA GLN A 115 9.22 -4.32 -6.27
C GLN A 115 9.90 -5.25 -5.27
N THR A 116 10.42 -6.38 -5.73
CA THR A 116 11.16 -7.31 -4.90
C THR A 116 12.36 -6.64 -4.25
N ALA A 117 13.21 -5.97 -5.04
CA ALA A 117 14.42 -5.31 -4.55
C ALA A 117 14.10 -4.27 -3.48
N MET A 118 13.08 -3.43 -3.69
CA MET A 118 12.67 -2.43 -2.72
C MET A 118 12.18 -3.05 -1.41
N ILE A 119 11.36 -4.09 -1.48
CA ILE A 119 10.84 -4.76 -0.28
C ILE A 119 11.97 -5.47 0.47
N THR A 120 12.79 -6.28 -0.24
CA THR A 120 13.93 -7.00 0.34
C THR A 120 14.90 -6.02 1.01
N MET A 121 15.29 -4.94 0.34
CA MET A 121 16.19 -3.93 0.93
C MET A 121 15.59 -3.25 2.16
N ALA A 122 14.28 -2.99 2.17
CA ALA A 122 13.64 -2.40 3.33
C ALA A 122 13.60 -3.37 4.52
N LEU A 123 13.33 -4.66 4.26
CA LEU A 123 13.39 -5.70 5.28
C LEU A 123 14.81 -5.86 5.85
N GLU A 124 15.84 -5.92 5.00
CA GLU A 124 17.26 -5.98 5.41
C GLU A 124 17.64 -4.83 6.35
N ASN A 125 17.14 -3.63 6.05
CA ASN A 125 17.51 -2.41 6.77
C ASN A 125 16.54 -2.03 7.90
N GLY A 126 15.51 -2.86 8.16
CA GLY A 126 14.46 -2.53 9.13
C GLY A 126 13.68 -1.24 8.79
N THR A 127 13.64 -0.87 7.50
CA THR A 127 12.96 0.34 7.03
C THR A 127 11.45 0.12 6.98
N PRO A 128 10.62 1.05 7.50
CA PRO A 128 9.16 0.92 7.42
C PRO A 128 8.65 0.83 5.98
N LEU A 129 7.90 -0.23 5.70
CA LEU A 129 7.28 -0.52 4.41
C LEU A 129 5.81 -0.07 4.36
N SER A 130 5.36 0.30 3.18
CA SER A 130 3.94 0.60 2.91
C SER A 130 3.28 -0.61 2.28
N ALA A 131 2.07 -0.95 2.73
CA ALA A 131 1.24 -1.99 2.12
C ALA A 131 0.44 -1.49 0.90
N ALA A 132 0.66 -0.24 0.48
CA ALA A 132 0.12 0.29 -0.77
C ALA A 132 0.87 -0.30 -1.96
N ASN A 133 0.14 -0.71 -3.00
CA ASN A 133 0.74 -1.09 -4.27
C ASN A 133 1.08 0.18 -5.06
N PRO A 134 2.33 0.35 -5.53
CA PRO A 134 2.67 1.48 -6.37
C PRO A 134 1.98 1.34 -7.73
N ALA A 135 1.71 2.47 -8.38
CA ALA A 135 1.38 2.48 -9.79
C ALA A 135 2.60 2.01 -10.59
N LEU A 136 2.41 1.02 -11.44
CA LEU A 136 3.43 0.50 -12.35
C LEU A 136 3.08 0.91 -13.79
N ARG A 137 4.08 1.12 -14.64
CA ARG A 137 3.87 1.58 -16.02
C ARG A 137 3.10 0.54 -16.83
N THR A 138 3.35 -0.74 -16.56
CA THR A 138 2.80 -1.84 -17.35
C THR A 138 1.53 -2.46 -16.77
N VAL A 139 0.89 -1.83 -15.77
CA VAL A 139 -0.25 -2.42 -15.04
C VAL A 139 -1.44 -1.48 -15.05
N SER A 140 -2.57 -1.95 -15.59
CA SER A 140 -3.86 -1.29 -15.44
C SER A 140 -4.70 -1.95 -14.35
N THR A 141 -5.59 -1.19 -13.71
CA THR A 141 -6.50 -1.77 -12.71
C THR A 141 -7.54 -2.66 -13.39
N VAL A 142 -7.58 -3.92 -12.97
CA VAL A 142 -8.66 -4.88 -13.26
C VAL A 142 -9.42 -5.18 -11.98
N ARG A 143 -10.70 -5.54 -12.10
CA ARG A 143 -11.56 -6.00 -11.00
C ARG A 143 -11.50 -5.09 -9.77
N PRO A 144 -11.95 -3.83 -9.89
CA PRO A 144 -11.98 -2.88 -8.76
C PRO A 144 -12.79 -3.43 -7.56
N ASP A 145 -13.72 -4.35 -7.80
CA ASP A 145 -14.42 -5.08 -6.75
C ASP A 145 -13.48 -6.00 -5.95
N LEU A 146 -12.57 -6.75 -6.59
CA LEU A 146 -11.58 -7.58 -5.89
C LEU A 146 -10.58 -6.73 -5.10
N TRP A 147 -10.20 -5.54 -5.59
CA TRP A 147 -9.39 -4.59 -4.83
C TRP A 147 -10.08 -4.10 -3.54
N LYS A 148 -11.41 -3.93 -3.56
CA LYS A 148 -12.18 -3.64 -2.33
C LYS A 148 -12.12 -4.80 -1.34
N ILE A 149 -12.16 -6.04 -1.83
CA ILE A 149 -12.01 -7.24 -0.99
C ILE A 149 -10.60 -7.30 -0.38
N VAL A 150 -9.56 -7.15 -1.20
CA VAL A 150 -8.16 -7.04 -0.76
C VAL A 150 -8.04 -6.04 0.39
N ASN A 151 -8.52 -4.82 0.19
CA ASN A 151 -8.39 -3.76 1.19
C ASN A 151 -9.18 -4.07 2.47
N THR A 152 -10.34 -4.70 2.33
CA THR A 152 -11.14 -5.16 3.48
C THR A 152 -10.36 -6.18 4.31
N ILE A 153 -9.85 -7.25 3.67
CA ILE A 153 -9.07 -8.31 4.35
C ILE A 153 -7.78 -7.74 4.96
N LYS A 154 -7.08 -6.87 4.22
CA LYS A 154 -5.85 -6.20 4.66
C LYS A 154 -6.05 -5.31 5.88
N SER A 155 -7.20 -4.63 5.95
CA SER A 155 -7.56 -3.74 7.07
C SER A 155 -8.07 -4.50 8.30
N ASP A 156 -8.41 -5.79 8.17
CA ASP A 156 -8.98 -6.55 9.27
C ASP A 156 -7.88 -6.90 10.31
N PRO A 157 -8.06 -6.55 11.60
CA PRO A 157 -7.10 -6.86 12.66
C PRO A 157 -6.81 -8.35 12.80
N ALA A 158 -7.76 -9.23 12.48
CA ALA A 158 -7.57 -10.67 12.51
C ALA A 158 -6.50 -11.11 11.50
N THR A 159 -6.50 -10.53 10.30
CA THR A 159 -5.49 -10.79 9.27
C THR A 159 -4.13 -10.25 9.71
N ALA A 160 -4.09 -9.04 10.25
CA ALA A 160 -2.85 -8.42 10.74
C ALA A 160 -2.18 -9.21 11.88
N GLN A 161 -2.97 -9.95 12.67
CA GLN A 161 -2.49 -10.76 13.80
C GLN A 161 -2.27 -12.25 13.43
N CYS A 162 -2.53 -12.64 12.19
CA CYS A 162 -2.48 -14.04 11.74
C CYS A 162 -1.49 -14.16 10.57
N PRO A 163 -0.18 -14.39 10.82
CA PRO A 163 0.82 -14.56 9.77
C PRO A 163 0.40 -15.56 8.67
N PRO A 164 -0.22 -16.73 8.98
CA PRO A 164 -0.68 -17.66 7.96
C PRO A 164 -1.76 -17.09 7.00
N ALA A 165 -2.50 -16.05 7.41
CA ALA A 165 -3.47 -15.35 6.56
C ALA A 165 -2.83 -14.26 5.69
N GLN A 166 -1.63 -13.79 6.03
CA GLN A 166 -0.96 -12.69 5.34
C GLN A 166 -0.36 -13.11 4.01
N GLN A 167 0.22 -14.31 3.91
CA GLN A 167 0.83 -14.78 2.66
C GLN A 167 -0.20 -14.89 1.51
N PRO A 168 -1.36 -15.54 1.66
CA PRO A 168 -2.35 -15.59 0.59
C PRO A 168 -2.86 -14.19 0.20
N LEU A 169 -3.02 -13.27 1.16
CA LEU A 169 -3.38 -11.88 0.85
C LEU A 169 -2.31 -11.19 0.00
N ALA A 170 -1.04 -11.32 0.38
CA ALA A 170 0.08 -10.73 -0.34
C ALA A 170 0.16 -11.26 -1.78
N CYS A 171 0.01 -12.57 -1.98
CA CYS A 171 0.02 -13.16 -3.32
C CYS A 171 -1.23 -12.78 -4.14
N ALA A 172 -2.42 -12.67 -3.53
CA ALA A 172 -3.60 -12.18 -4.22
C ALA A 172 -3.40 -10.76 -4.76
N GLU A 173 -2.73 -9.88 -4.01
CA GLU A 173 -2.41 -8.52 -4.49
C GLU A 173 -1.49 -8.54 -5.70
N VAL A 174 -0.41 -9.31 -5.65
CA VAL A 174 0.56 -9.39 -6.75
C VAL A 174 -0.06 -10.05 -7.98
N GLU A 175 -0.82 -11.12 -7.81
CA GLU A 175 -1.51 -11.81 -8.92
C GLU A 175 -2.54 -10.88 -9.59
N LEU A 176 -3.21 -10.01 -8.81
CA LEU A 176 -4.13 -9.02 -9.36
C LEU A 176 -3.39 -7.90 -10.13
N MET A 177 -2.17 -7.54 -9.71
CA MET A 177 -1.29 -6.66 -10.49
C MET A 177 -0.83 -7.34 -11.78
N GLN A 178 -0.52 -8.64 -11.76
CA GLN A 178 -0.14 -9.39 -12.96
C GLN A 178 -1.31 -9.58 -13.93
N ALA A 179 -2.54 -9.75 -13.42
CA ALA A 179 -3.75 -9.70 -14.24
C ALA A 179 -3.96 -8.32 -14.88
N GLY A 180 -3.63 -7.25 -14.12
CA GLY A 180 -3.59 -5.90 -14.65
C GLY A 180 -2.55 -5.70 -15.75
N HIS A 181 -1.40 -6.37 -15.65
CA HIS A 181 -0.39 -6.39 -16.70
C HIS A 181 -0.87 -7.10 -17.97
N ASP A 182 -1.43 -8.30 -17.83
CA ASP A 182 -1.99 -9.03 -18.97
C ASP A 182 -3.10 -8.22 -19.65
N ALA A 183 -3.92 -7.50 -18.89
CA ALA A 183 -4.95 -6.62 -19.46
C ALA A 183 -4.34 -5.42 -20.18
N TRP A 184 -3.29 -4.81 -19.62
CA TRP A 184 -2.56 -3.70 -20.23
C TRP A 184 -1.92 -4.10 -21.56
N THR A 185 -1.35 -5.31 -21.68
CA THR A 185 -0.85 -5.88 -22.94
C THR A 185 -1.96 -6.35 -23.89
N ARG A 186 -3.23 -6.12 -23.54
CA ARG A 186 -4.45 -6.54 -24.26
C ARG A 186 -4.67 -8.05 -24.31
N SER A 187 -3.96 -8.80 -23.48
CA SER A 187 -4.11 -10.24 -23.27
C SER A 187 -5.26 -10.54 -22.29
N PHE A 188 -6.49 -10.07 -22.59
CA PHE A 188 -7.64 -10.15 -21.67
C PHE A 188 -7.98 -11.58 -21.24
N SER A 189 -7.79 -12.58 -22.10
CA SER A 189 -8.01 -13.98 -21.71
C SER A 189 -7.00 -14.46 -20.67
N ASN A 190 -5.74 -14.01 -20.74
CA ASN A 190 -4.72 -14.35 -19.74
C ASN A 190 -5.01 -13.65 -18.43
N ALA A 191 -5.38 -12.36 -18.47
CA ALA A 191 -5.80 -11.61 -17.30
C ALA A 191 -6.98 -12.28 -16.58
N GLU A 192 -7.98 -12.75 -17.33
CA GLU A 192 -9.15 -13.44 -16.77
C GLU A 192 -8.78 -14.80 -16.14
N LYS A 193 -7.85 -15.55 -16.75
CA LYS A 193 -7.38 -16.85 -16.22
C LYS A 193 -6.71 -16.76 -14.85
N ARG A 194 -6.22 -15.58 -14.45
CA ARG A 194 -5.62 -15.35 -13.12
C ARG A 194 -6.64 -15.15 -12.00
N LEU A 195 -7.85 -14.70 -12.36
CA LEU A 195 -8.87 -14.33 -11.37
C LEU A 195 -9.27 -15.47 -10.41
N PRO A 196 -9.39 -16.74 -10.84
CA PRO A 196 -9.65 -17.84 -9.92
C PRO A 196 -8.60 -17.98 -8.81
N GLU A 197 -7.32 -17.80 -9.13
CA GLU A 197 -6.25 -17.89 -8.13
C GLU A 197 -6.26 -16.69 -7.18
N VAL A 198 -6.54 -15.47 -7.69
CA VAL A 198 -6.78 -14.29 -6.85
C VAL A 198 -7.93 -14.56 -5.87
N GLN A 199 -9.08 -15.00 -6.36
CA GLN A 199 -10.26 -15.28 -5.53
C GLN A 199 -9.99 -16.38 -4.50
N ASN A 200 -9.28 -17.44 -4.90
CA ASN A 200 -8.88 -18.52 -4.01
C ASN A 200 -7.97 -18.04 -2.88
N ASN A 201 -6.97 -17.21 -3.19
CA ASN A 201 -6.05 -16.65 -2.21
C ASN A 201 -6.74 -15.66 -1.26
N LEU A 202 -7.67 -14.83 -1.76
CA LEU A 202 -8.49 -13.96 -0.91
C LEU A 202 -9.39 -14.75 0.04
N ARG A 203 -10.06 -15.80 -0.47
CA ARG A 203 -10.88 -16.71 0.34
C ARG A 203 -10.03 -17.39 1.41
N LYS A 204 -8.89 -17.97 1.03
CA LYS A 204 -7.94 -18.62 1.95
C LYS A 204 -7.48 -17.66 3.04
N SER A 205 -7.07 -16.43 2.69
CA SER A 205 -6.69 -15.42 3.66
C SER A 205 -7.82 -15.13 4.67
N ALA A 206 -9.03 -14.88 4.17
CA ALA A 206 -10.19 -14.58 5.02
C ALA A 206 -10.56 -15.74 5.96
N GLU A 207 -10.59 -16.97 5.44
CA GLU A 207 -10.87 -18.17 6.23
C GLU A 207 -9.81 -18.41 7.30
N THR A 208 -8.52 -18.30 6.94
CA THR A 208 -7.41 -18.47 7.88
C THR A 208 -7.42 -17.39 8.97
N ALA A 209 -7.74 -16.13 8.63
CA ALA A 209 -7.89 -15.07 9.62
C ALA A 209 -9.05 -15.34 10.60
N LEU A 210 -10.18 -15.87 10.10
CA LEU A 210 -11.30 -16.31 10.94
C LEU A 210 -10.91 -17.47 11.87
N GLN A 211 -10.15 -18.45 11.37
CA GLN A 211 -9.66 -19.58 12.16
C GLN A 211 -8.69 -19.12 13.26
N CYS A 212 -7.71 -18.26 12.94
CA CYS A 212 -6.82 -17.64 13.91
C CYS A 212 -7.59 -16.91 15.03
N SER A 213 -8.69 -16.25 14.67
CA SER A 213 -9.56 -15.55 15.64
C SER A 213 -10.41 -16.46 16.51
N GLN A 214 -10.66 -17.70 16.07
CA GLN A 214 -11.45 -18.71 16.79
C GLN A 214 -10.57 -19.66 17.62
N ALA A 215 -9.32 -19.90 17.19
CA ALA A 215 -8.37 -20.78 17.85
C ALA A 215 -7.74 -20.19 19.12
N LYS A 216 -7.93 -18.89 19.39
CA LYS A 216 -7.60 -18.29 20.69
C LYS A 216 -8.59 -18.85 21.73
N PRO A 217 -8.16 -19.66 22.72
CA PRO A 217 -9.06 -20.10 23.79
C PRO A 217 -9.59 -18.87 24.51
N THR A 218 -10.86 -18.90 24.89
CA THR A 218 -11.47 -17.95 25.82
C THR A 218 -10.77 -18.04 27.17
N SER A 219 -9.63 -17.36 27.34
CA SER A 219 -9.17 -16.95 28.67
C SER A 219 -10.04 -15.78 29.12
N ALA A 220 -10.35 -15.77 30.42
CA ALA A 220 -11.11 -14.77 31.17
C ALA A 220 -10.91 -13.32 30.67
N PRO A 221 -11.89 -12.42 30.82
CA PRO A 221 -11.86 -11.07 30.24
C PRO A 221 -10.55 -10.35 30.59
N GLU A 222 -9.61 -10.36 29.65
CA GLU A 222 -8.36 -9.64 29.72
C GLU A 222 -8.65 -8.19 29.31
N PRO A 223 -8.05 -7.19 29.99
CA PRO A 223 -8.43 -5.79 29.84
C PRO A 223 -8.30 -5.35 28.37
N ALA A 224 -9.27 -4.55 27.91
CA ALA A 224 -9.35 -4.01 26.56
C ALA A 224 -7.97 -3.68 25.98
N ALA A 225 -7.66 -4.30 24.84
CA ALA A 225 -6.44 -4.03 24.07
C ALA A 225 -6.20 -2.52 23.99
N GLN A 226 -5.09 -2.07 24.54
CA GLN A 226 -4.72 -0.65 24.52
C GLN A 226 -4.52 -0.24 23.06
N ALA A 227 -5.26 0.78 22.62
CA ALA A 227 -5.09 1.35 21.30
C ALA A 227 -3.64 1.80 21.08
N PRO A 228 -3.15 1.76 19.82
CA PRO A 228 -1.82 2.28 19.51
C PRO A 228 -1.72 3.71 20.03
N LYS A 229 -0.64 4.04 20.74
CA LYS A 229 -0.47 5.38 21.34
C LYS A 229 -0.24 6.48 20.29
N LYS A 230 0.15 6.13 19.05
CA LYS A 230 0.50 7.09 18.00
C LYS A 230 0.38 6.51 16.59
N ILE A 231 -0.11 7.29 15.62
CA ILE A 231 -0.07 7.04 14.17
C ILE A 231 0.85 8.06 13.50
N THR A 232 1.62 7.64 12.50
CA THR A 232 2.47 8.51 11.68
C THR A 232 2.01 8.49 10.23
N LEU A 233 1.74 9.67 9.69
CA LEU A 233 1.26 9.90 8.34
C LEU A 233 2.32 10.65 7.53
N ARG A 234 2.78 10.11 6.39
CA ARG A 234 3.76 10.79 5.54
C ARG A 234 3.13 11.99 4.85
N ALA A 235 3.75 13.17 4.98
CA ALA A 235 3.18 14.40 4.44
C ALA A 235 3.09 14.38 2.91
N ASP A 236 4.00 13.68 2.23
CA ASP A 236 3.99 13.55 0.76
C ASP A 236 2.87 12.63 0.25
N SER A 237 2.35 11.75 1.12
CA SER A 237 1.19 10.91 0.82
C SER A 237 -0.13 11.61 1.20
N LEU A 238 -0.07 12.54 2.16
CA LEU A 238 -1.23 13.29 2.62
C LEU A 238 -1.50 14.54 1.78
N PHE A 239 -0.45 15.25 1.39
CA PHE A 239 -0.53 16.53 0.72
C PHE A 239 0.26 16.52 -0.59
N ARG A 240 -0.16 17.30 -1.57
CA ARG A 240 0.70 17.66 -2.71
C ARG A 240 2.01 18.26 -2.23
N PHE A 241 3.07 18.17 -3.03
CA PHE A 241 4.39 18.71 -2.67
C PHE A 241 4.31 20.18 -2.22
N ASN A 242 5.00 20.53 -1.13
CA ASN A 242 4.91 21.82 -0.41
C ASN A 242 3.50 22.25 0.04
N GLY A 243 2.51 21.37 -0.07
CA GLY A 243 1.15 21.60 0.39
C GLY A 243 1.00 21.37 1.89
N GLY A 244 0.06 22.10 2.48
CA GLY A 244 -0.33 21.93 3.88
C GLY A 244 -1.74 22.42 4.21
N ASN A 245 -2.51 22.92 3.24
CA ASN A 245 -3.91 23.30 3.40
C ASN A 245 -4.86 22.20 2.92
N GLU A 246 -6.15 22.36 3.18
CA GLU A 246 -7.17 21.36 2.82
C GLU A 246 -7.23 21.08 1.31
N ALA A 247 -7.10 22.11 0.48
CA ALA A 247 -7.04 21.98 -0.98
C ALA A 247 -5.80 21.22 -1.46
N ALA A 248 -4.76 21.09 -0.62
CA ALA A 248 -3.57 20.32 -0.91
C ALA A 248 -3.71 18.84 -0.54
N ILE A 249 -4.76 18.42 0.18
CA ILE A 249 -4.92 17.01 0.58
C ILE A 249 -5.18 16.15 -0.67
N LEU A 250 -4.37 15.12 -0.86
CA LEU A 250 -4.51 14.16 -1.95
C LEU A 250 -5.70 13.21 -1.71
N PRO A 251 -6.32 12.62 -2.75
CA PRO A 251 -7.37 11.62 -2.56
C PRO A 251 -6.96 10.45 -1.64
N ALA A 252 -5.75 9.92 -1.80
CA ALA A 252 -5.20 8.89 -0.90
C ALA A 252 -5.00 9.43 0.53
N GLY A 253 -4.62 10.69 0.68
CA GLY A 253 -4.53 11.37 1.97
C GLY A 253 -5.88 11.47 2.68
N LYS A 254 -6.96 11.76 1.95
CA LYS A 254 -8.33 11.76 2.49
C LYS A 254 -8.72 10.38 3.01
N GLN A 255 -8.48 9.33 2.23
CA GLN A 255 -8.75 7.95 2.65
C GLN A 255 -8.03 7.59 3.95
N HIS A 256 -6.74 7.92 4.09
CA HIS A 256 -6.01 7.70 5.33
C HIS A 256 -6.59 8.46 6.53
N LEU A 257 -7.09 9.68 6.31
CA LEU A 257 -7.74 10.46 7.37
C LEU A 257 -9.12 9.87 7.73
N ASP A 258 -9.86 9.36 6.76
CA ASP A 258 -11.14 8.66 6.98
C ASP A 258 -10.94 7.35 7.76
N ASP A 259 -9.83 6.64 7.52
CA ASP A 259 -9.43 5.46 8.30
C ASP A 259 -9.17 5.85 9.77
N VAL A 260 -8.49 6.98 10.01
CA VAL A 260 -8.29 7.52 11.37
C VAL A 260 -9.63 7.86 12.03
N VAL A 261 -10.53 8.54 11.32
CA VAL A 261 -11.89 8.85 11.82
C VAL A 261 -12.65 7.57 12.20
N THR A 262 -12.55 6.54 11.36
CA THR A 262 -13.21 5.25 11.59
C THR A 262 -12.60 4.52 12.79
N GLY A 263 -11.27 4.52 12.92
CA GLY A 263 -10.56 3.93 14.05
C GLY A 263 -10.94 4.57 15.38
N LEU A 264 -11.05 5.89 15.43
CA LEU A 264 -11.41 6.65 16.64
C LEU A 264 -12.80 6.28 17.18
N LYS A 265 -13.76 5.95 16.31
CA LYS A 265 -15.11 5.50 16.72
C LYS A 265 -15.08 4.16 17.46
N ASN A 266 -14.07 3.33 17.22
CA ASN A 266 -13.96 1.99 17.77
C ASN A 266 -13.15 1.92 19.08
N VAL A 267 -12.64 3.06 19.57
CA VAL A 267 -11.80 3.11 20.78
C VAL A 267 -12.30 4.18 21.76
N PRO A 268 -13.26 3.85 22.64
CA PRO A 268 -13.88 4.82 23.55
C PRO A 268 -12.93 5.33 24.68
N ALA A 269 -11.76 4.72 24.85
CA ALA A 269 -10.78 5.09 25.87
C ALA A 269 -9.96 6.36 25.53
N ILE A 270 -9.97 6.79 24.26
CA ILE A 270 -9.23 7.97 23.81
C ILE A 270 -9.99 9.22 24.26
N ARG A 271 -9.27 10.15 24.89
CA ARG A 271 -9.83 11.39 25.45
C ARG A 271 -9.36 12.63 24.72
N GLU A 272 -8.17 12.61 24.13
CA GLU A 272 -7.61 13.74 23.38
C GLU A 272 -6.72 13.23 22.24
N LEU A 273 -6.64 14.01 21.17
CA LEU A 273 -5.69 13.84 20.07
C LEU A 273 -4.64 14.94 20.09
N LYS A 274 -3.36 14.57 20.00
CA LYS A 274 -2.25 15.51 19.81
C LYS A 274 -1.66 15.32 18.43
N ILE A 275 -1.82 16.33 17.58
CA ILE A 275 -1.36 16.31 16.19
C ILE A 275 -0.09 17.14 16.09
N THR A 276 1.01 16.52 15.66
CA THR A 276 2.30 17.19 15.48
C THR A 276 2.76 17.07 14.03
N GLY A 277 2.95 18.22 13.38
CA GLY A 277 3.56 18.27 12.05
C GLY A 277 5.08 18.42 12.12
N TYR A 278 5.77 17.80 11.16
CA TYR A 278 7.21 17.90 10.96
C TYR A 278 7.55 18.17 9.49
N ALA A 279 8.68 18.83 9.28
CA ALA A 279 9.31 19.06 7.99
C ALA A 279 10.70 18.42 7.98
N ASP A 280 11.25 18.24 6.78
CA ASP A 280 12.69 17.93 6.68
C ASP A 280 13.55 19.17 6.94
N ARG A 281 14.86 18.98 7.01
CA ARG A 281 15.83 20.07 7.22
C ARG A 281 16.02 21.01 6.02
N LEU A 282 15.29 20.84 4.92
CA LEU A 282 15.44 21.69 3.74
C LEU A 282 14.55 22.93 3.89
N GLY A 283 15.13 24.12 3.70
CA GLY A 283 14.43 25.39 3.91
C GLY A 283 14.82 26.06 5.23
N SER A 284 14.27 27.24 5.50
CA SER A 284 14.52 27.96 6.75
C SER A 284 13.67 27.40 7.89
N ASP A 285 14.17 27.53 9.12
CA ASP A 285 13.44 27.06 10.31
C ASP A 285 12.07 27.72 10.44
N ALA A 286 11.98 29.04 10.17
CA ALA A 286 10.71 29.76 10.18
C ALA A 286 9.70 29.22 9.14
N TYR A 287 10.16 28.90 7.94
CA TYR A 287 9.32 28.31 6.89
C TYR A 287 8.84 26.91 7.29
N ASN A 288 9.76 26.07 7.75
CA ASN A 288 9.47 24.70 8.18
C ASN A 288 8.52 24.68 9.38
N GLN A 289 8.69 25.60 10.32
CA GLN A 289 7.79 25.77 11.45
C GLN A 289 6.38 26.12 10.98
N GLY A 290 6.22 27.10 10.08
CA GLY A 290 4.93 27.48 9.52
C GLY A 290 4.25 26.33 8.75
N LEU A 291 4.98 25.66 7.85
CA LEU A 291 4.45 24.57 7.04
C LEU A 291 4.03 23.37 7.88
N SER A 292 4.85 23.00 8.87
CA SER A 292 4.55 21.88 9.77
C SER A 292 3.31 22.15 10.63
N LEU A 293 3.18 23.37 11.17
CA LEU A 293 2.00 23.79 11.93
C LEU A 293 0.74 23.79 11.06
N GLN A 294 0.84 24.32 9.84
CA GLN A 294 -0.28 24.38 8.91
C GLN A 294 -0.80 22.98 8.56
N ARG A 295 0.10 22.02 8.31
CA ARG A 295 -0.27 20.61 8.06
C ARG A 295 -1.02 20.01 9.25
N ALA A 296 -0.51 20.20 10.47
CA ALA A 296 -1.15 19.71 11.69
C ALA A 296 -2.56 20.31 11.89
N GLN A 297 -2.71 21.61 11.64
CA GLN A 297 -3.99 22.31 11.73
C GLN A 297 -4.99 21.82 10.68
N THR A 298 -4.53 21.54 9.46
CA THR A 298 -5.37 21.00 8.40
C THR A 298 -5.87 19.59 8.75
N VAL A 299 -5.00 18.71 9.27
CA VAL A 299 -5.42 17.39 9.74
C VAL A 299 -6.45 17.52 10.87
N ARG A 300 -6.21 18.41 11.85
CA ARG A 300 -7.19 18.70 12.91
C ARG A 300 -8.55 19.07 12.32
N GLN A 301 -8.57 20.04 11.41
CA GLN A 301 -9.81 20.54 10.82
C GLN A 301 -10.55 19.44 10.06
N TYR A 302 -9.81 18.63 9.30
CA TYR A 302 -10.38 17.50 8.58
C TYR A 302 -11.07 16.51 9.53
N LEU A 303 -10.39 16.08 10.60
CA LEU A 303 -10.95 15.14 11.57
C LEU A 303 -12.21 15.70 12.25
N SER A 304 -12.18 16.98 12.66
CA SER A 304 -13.35 17.64 13.26
C SER A 304 -14.53 17.71 12.28
N ASN A 305 -14.29 18.06 11.01
CA ASN A 305 -15.34 18.11 9.98
C ASN A 305 -15.95 16.73 9.69
N HIS A 306 -15.22 15.64 9.94
CA HIS A 306 -15.66 14.26 9.72
C HIS A 306 -16.19 13.59 11.00
N GLY A 307 -16.55 14.39 12.01
CA GLY A 307 -17.32 13.93 13.16
C GLY A 307 -16.48 13.48 14.36
N VAL A 308 -15.18 13.80 14.40
CA VAL A 308 -14.37 13.64 15.61
C VAL A 308 -14.67 14.78 16.58
N THR A 309 -15.30 14.45 17.70
CA THR A 309 -15.72 15.42 18.74
C THR A 309 -14.76 15.51 19.92
N LEU A 310 -13.72 14.68 19.95
CA LEU A 310 -12.68 14.70 20.97
C LEU A 310 -11.89 16.01 20.92
N PRO A 311 -11.39 16.53 22.05
CA PRO A 311 -10.37 17.58 22.06
C PRO A 311 -9.18 17.23 21.15
N ILE A 312 -8.80 18.17 20.27
CA ILE A 312 -7.65 18.02 19.38
C ILE A 312 -6.71 19.22 19.54
N THR A 313 -5.47 18.95 19.90
CA THR A 313 -4.38 19.93 19.87
C THR A 313 -3.53 19.74 18.61
N ALA A 314 -3.09 20.84 18.00
CA ALA A 314 -2.28 20.83 16.79
C ALA A 314 -1.06 21.73 16.95
N GLN A 315 0.12 21.20 16.68
CA GLN A 315 1.40 21.92 16.79
C GLN A 315 2.32 21.59 15.60
N GLY A 316 3.16 22.56 15.25
CA GLY A 316 4.28 22.37 14.32
C GLY A 316 5.59 22.26 15.08
N GLN A 317 6.48 21.38 14.65
CA GLN A 317 7.82 21.22 15.21
C GLN A 317 8.92 21.50 14.18
N GLY A 318 8.56 22.01 13.01
CA GLY A 318 9.52 22.35 11.96
C GLY A 318 10.43 21.18 11.61
N SER A 319 11.73 21.45 11.52
CA SER A 319 12.78 20.48 11.24
C SER A 319 13.27 19.72 12.48
N ALA A 320 12.65 19.87 13.66
CA ALA A 320 13.03 19.11 14.84
C ALA A 320 12.71 17.61 14.70
N ASN A 321 13.37 16.77 15.50
CA ASN A 321 13.13 15.33 15.56
C ASN A 321 13.12 14.64 14.18
N GLN A 322 14.19 14.87 13.39
CA GLN A 322 14.42 14.17 12.12
C GLN A 322 14.53 12.65 12.39
N LEU A 323 13.76 11.85 11.67
CA LEU A 323 13.80 10.38 11.73
C LEU A 323 15.00 9.82 10.97
N VAL A 324 15.39 10.49 9.89
CA VAL A 324 16.53 10.12 9.05
C VAL A 324 17.47 11.30 8.84
N THR A 325 18.77 11.02 8.82
CA THR A 325 19.81 12.01 8.49
C THR A 325 20.46 11.59 7.17
N CYS A 326 20.45 12.49 6.21
CA CYS A 326 20.87 12.24 4.83
C CYS A 326 21.99 13.21 4.42
N GLN A 327 23.01 12.70 3.71
CA GLN A 327 24.22 13.44 3.31
C GLN A 327 24.49 13.42 1.80
N GLN A 328 23.50 13.01 1.00
CA GLN A 328 23.60 13.00 -0.46
C GLN A 328 23.87 14.41 -1.00
N THR A 329 24.77 14.50 -1.97
CA THR A 329 25.19 15.78 -2.58
C THR A 329 24.24 16.23 -3.68
N LYS A 330 23.61 15.30 -4.39
CA LYS A 330 22.59 15.60 -5.40
C LYS A 330 21.25 15.95 -4.74
N ARG A 331 20.64 17.06 -5.17
CA ARG A 331 19.44 17.62 -4.54
C ARG A 331 18.26 16.64 -4.55
N ASP A 332 17.99 15.99 -5.67
CA ASP A 332 16.81 15.12 -5.80
C ASP A 332 16.94 13.84 -4.96
N GLU A 333 18.14 13.27 -4.92
CA GLU A 333 18.46 12.12 -4.05
C GLU A 333 18.34 12.50 -2.57
N LEU A 334 18.79 13.71 -2.21
CA LEU A 334 18.65 14.23 -0.85
C LEU A 334 17.18 14.46 -0.46
N VAL A 335 16.37 15.04 -1.35
CA VAL A 335 14.94 15.28 -1.12
C VAL A 335 14.18 13.96 -0.94
N ARG A 336 14.50 12.94 -1.74
CA ARG A 336 13.93 11.58 -1.62
C ARG A 336 14.36 10.92 -0.32
N CYS A 337 15.65 10.98 0.03
CA CYS A 337 16.15 10.42 1.28
C CYS A 337 15.48 11.04 2.51
N LEU A 338 15.29 12.36 2.52
CA LEU A 338 14.68 13.09 3.63
C LEU A 338 13.14 12.98 3.70
N ALA A 339 12.50 12.33 2.72
CA ALA A 339 11.04 12.19 2.68
C ALA A 339 10.38 11.68 3.98
N PRO A 340 10.96 10.71 4.72
CA PRO A 340 10.38 10.26 5.99
C PRO A 340 10.21 11.36 7.05
N ASN A 341 11.03 12.42 7.00
CA ASN A 341 10.97 13.51 7.97
C ASN A 341 9.76 14.43 7.74
N ARG A 342 9.27 14.51 6.51
CA ARG A 342 8.03 15.22 6.14
C ARG A 342 6.83 14.37 6.57
N ARG A 343 6.30 14.60 7.76
CA ARG A 343 5.24 13.76 8.34
C ARG A 343 4.31 14.53 9.27
N VAL A 344 3.16 13.94 9.56
CA VAL A 344 2.22 14.35 10.61
C VAL A 344 2.03 13.16 11.54
N GLU A 345 2.26 13.35 12.83
CA GLU A 345 2.00 12.35 13.86
C GLU A 345 0.71 12.69 14.61
N ILE A 346 -0.13 11.68 14.86
CA ILE A 346 -1.35 11.77 15.65
C ILE A 346 -1.16 10.88 16.87
N GLU A 347 -0.96 11.48 18.03
CA GLU A 347 -0.86 10.78 19.30
C GLU A 347 -2.23 10.74 19.99
N PHE A 348 -2.56 9.58 20.56
CA PHE A 348 -3.82 9.34 21.24
C PHE A 348 -3.58 9.37 22.75
N VAL A 349 -4.16 10.38 23.40
CA VAL A 349 -4.13 10.50 24.85
C VAL A 349 -5.31 9.71 25.41
N VAL A 350 -5.00 8.66 26.15
CA VAL A 350 -5.99 7.87 26.90
C VAL A 350 -6.18 8.49 28.29
N GLY A 351 -7.42 8.50 28.79
CA GLY A 351 -7.70 8.93 30.16
C GLY A 351 -7.10 7.95 31.16
N ALA A 352 -6.55 8.45 32.27
CA ALA A 352 -6.19 7.58 33.40
C ALA A 352 -7.46 6.87 33.90
N SER A 353 -7.37 5.55 34.06
CA SER A 353 -8.42 4.72 34.67
C SER A 353 -8.62 5.05 36.13
#